data_AF-A0A0S9C575-F1
#
_entry.id   AF-A0A0S9C575-F1
#
_cell.length_a   1.000
_cell.length_b   1.000
_cell.length_c   1.000
_cell.angle_alpha   90.00
_cell.angle_beta   90.00
_cell.angle_gamma   90.00
#
_symmetry.space_group_name_H-M   'P 1'
#
loop_
_entity.id
_entity.type
_entity.pdbx_description
1 polymer ?
#
loop_
_entity_poly.entity_id
_entity_poly.type
_entity_poly.pdbx_seq_one_letter_code
_entity_poly.pdbx_strand_id
1 'polypeptide(L)'
;MEHVMVKSDPDGRPRAVVRGGREWLVGAEPVRWFERVSWWEAERRMPKGLSRVDVEVWRIQARLGRNPGSALTTMEIIRDGLGGGWRLREAIADAA
;
A
#
# COMPACT_ATOMS: atom_id res chain seq x y z
N MET A 1 7.23 7.14 -6.43
CA MET A 1 6.57 6.01 -5.75
C MET A 1 6.56 4.81 -6.69
N GLU A 2 7.09 3.67 -6.25
CA GLU A 2 7.16 2.40 -7.00
C GLU A 2 5.75 1.75 -7.06
N HIS A 3 5.36 1.15 -8.19
CA HIS A 3 4.13 0.33 -8.24
C HIS A 3 4.38 -1.02 -7.58
N VAL A 4 3.44 -1.44 -6.73
CA VAL A 4 3.50 -2.74 -6.03
C VAL A 4 2.21 -3.49 -6.23
N MET A 5 2.30 -4.82 -6.24
CA MET A 5 1.10 -5.67 -6.23
C MET A 5 0.74 -5.99 -4.79
N VAL A 6 -0.54 -5.90 -4.46
CA VAL A 6 -1.07 -6.31 -3.16
C VAL A 6 -1.92 -7.55 -3.35
N LYS A 7 -1.60 -8.60 -2.60
CA LYS A 7 -2.45 -9.77 -2.46
C LYS A 7 -3.32 -9.53 -1.24
N SER A 8 -4.63 -9.44 -1.44
CA SER A 8 -5.60 -9.24 -0.36
C SER A 8 -6.36 -10.53 -0.07
N ASP A 9 -6.90 -10.63 1.14
CA ASP A 9 -7.93 -11.62 1.45
C ASP A 9 -9.31 -11.21 0.89
N PRO A 10 -10.36 -12.04 1.03
CA PRO A 10 -11.69 -11.72 0.52
C PRO A 10 -12.30 -10.43 1.10
N ASP A 11 -11.88 -10.02 2.31
CA ASP A 11 -12.33 -8.77 2.94
C ASP A 11 -11.54 -7.54 2.44
N GLY A 12 -10.60 -7.76 1.51
CA GLY A 12 -9.76 -6.71 0.93
C GLY A 12 -8.53 -6.35 1.77
N ARG A 13 -8.29 -7.02 2.91
CA ARG A 13 -7.13 -6.72 3.76
C ARG A 13 -5.83 -7.24 3.14
N PRO A 14 -4.74 -6.46 3.16
CA PRO A 14 -3.45 -6.91 2.66
C PRO A 14 -2.95 -8.17 3.38
N ARG A 15 -2.55 -9.19 2.62
CA ARG A 15 -1.89 -10.41 3.10
C ARG A 15 -0.44 -10.50 2.64
N ALA A 16 -0.14 -9.95 1.47
CA ALA A 16 1.23 -9.84 0.99
C ALA A 16 1.40 -8.66 0.04
N VAL A 17 2.63 -8.14 -0.05
CA VAL A 17 3.06 -7.18 -1.06
C VAL A 17 4.13 -7.80 -1.93
N VAL A 18 3.96 -7.72 -3.25
CA VAL A 18 5.01 -8.10 -4.20
C VAL A 18 5.71 -6.83 -4.66
N ARG A 19 7.00 -6.73 -4.32
CA ARG A 19 7.88 -5.59 -4.59
C ARG A 19 9.20 -6.08 -5.18
N GLY A 20 9.61 -5.55 -6.33
CA GLY A 20 10.83 -5.99 -7.02
C GLY A 20 10.91 -7.51 -7.23
N GLY A 21 9.80 -8.14 -7.62
CA GLY A 21 9.70 -9.60 -7.83
C GLY A 21 9.74 -10.46 -6.56
N ARG A 22 9.79 -9.85 -5.37
CA ARG A 22 9.86 -10.55 -4.08
C ARG A 22 8.57 -10.38 -3.30
N GLU A 23 8.14 -11.45 -2.64
CA GLU A 23 6.93 -11.46 -1.82
C GLU A 23 7.26 -11.13 -0.35
N TRP A 24 6.54 -10.15 0.18
CA TRP A 24 6.60 -9.69 1.55
C TRP A 24 5.30 -10.05 2.24
N LEU A 25 5.35 -10.95 3.24
CA LEU A 25 4.16 -11.42 3.93
C LEU A 25 3.84 -10.52 5.11
N VAL A 26 2.57 -10.12 5.21
CA VAL A 26 2.07 -9.32 6.34
C VAL A 26 2.17 -10.14 7.63
N GLY A 27 2.84 -9.56 8.63
CA GLY A 27 3.15 -10.19 9.91
C GLY A 27 2.42 -9.61 11.12
N ALA A 28 1.76 -8.46 10.97
CA ALA A 28 0.92 -7.83 11.99
C ALA A 28 -0.33 -7.22 11.36
N GLU A 29 -1.35 -6.89 12.17
CA GLU A 29 -2.60 -6.31 11.67
C GLU A 29 -2.33 -4.99 10.92
N PRO A 30 -2.74 -4.89 9.64
CA PRO A 30 -2.59 -3.67 8.87
C PRO A 30 -3.44 -2.51 9.40
N VAL A 31 -2.92 -1.30 9.30
CA VAL A 31 -3.68 -0.07 9.64
C VAL A 31 -4.13 0.60 8.36
N ARG A 32 -5.43 0.93 8.27
CA ARG A 32 -6.02 1.62 7.11
C ARG A 32 -6.53 3.00 7.47
N TRP A 33 -6.28 3.97 6.61
CA TRP A 33 -6.91 5.29 6.66
C TRP A 33 -7.10 5.86 5.25
N PHE A 34 -7.73 7.03 5.20
CA PHE A 34 -7.91 7.80 3.98
C PHE A 34 -7.26 9.17 4.15
N GLU A 35 -6.47 9.59 3.17
CA GLU A 35 -5.85 10.92 3.15
C GLU A 35 -6.55 11.80 2.14
N ARG A 36 -6.79 13.06 2.52
CA ARG A 36 -7.36 14.05 1.61
C ARG A 36 -6.29 14.52 0.64
N VAL A 37 -6.58 14.43 -0.65
CA VAL A 37 -5.72 14.96 -1.70
C VAL A 37 -6.40 16.19 -2.28
N SER A 38 -5.65 17.28 -2.36
CA SER A 38 -6.17 18.47 -3.02
C SER A 38 -6.40 18.17 -4.49
N TRP A 39 -7.61 18.42 -4.99
CA TRP A 39 -7.94 18.12 -6.38
C TRP A 39 -7.09 18.92 -7.39
N TRP A 40 -6.49 20.04 -6.96
CA TRP A 40 -5.54 20.82 -7.75
C TRP A 40 -4.10 20.29 -7.73
N GLU A 41 -3.73 19.48 -6.74
CA GLU A 41 -2.42 18.78 -6.67
C GLU A 41 -2.42 17.50 -7.50
N ALA A 42 -3.60 16.91 -7.70
CA ALA A 42 -3.76 15.86 -8.70
C ALA A 42 -3.63 16.51 -10.09
N GLU A 43 -2.53 16.25 -10.81
CA GLU A 43 -2.25 16.72 -12.18
C GLU A 43 -3.26 16.20 -13.25
N ARG A 44 -4.55 16.06 -12.93
CA ARG A 44 -5.55 15.57 -13.86
C ARG A 44 -6.94 16.08 -13.52
N ARG A 45 -7.66 16.56 -14.54
CA ARG A 45 -9.11 16.83 -14.46
C ARG A 45 -9.82 15.58 -13.92
N MET A 46 -10.67 15.78 -12.92
CA MET A 46 -11.54 14.72 -12.40
C MET A 46 -12.44 14.19 -13.53
N PRO A 47 -12.51 12.86 -13.74
CA PRO A 47 -13.51 12.29 -14.62
C PRO A 47 -14.92 12.62 -14.09
N LYS A 48 -15.84 12.95 -15.00
CA LYS A 48 -17.22 13.28 -14.65
C LYS A 48 -17.86 12.09 -13.91
N GLY A 49 -18.43 12.34 -12.73
CA GLY A 49 -19.09 11.32 -11.91
C GLY A 49 -18.20 10.61 -10.88
N LEU A 50 -16.92 10.97 -10.76
CA LEU A 50 -16.03 10.48 -9.71
C LEU A 50 -15.66 11.61 -8.75
N SER A 51 -15.78 11.38 -7.44
CA SER A 51 -15.13 12.20 -6.42
C SER A 51 -13.84 11.48 -6.01
N ARG A 52 -12.69 12.15 -6.15
CA ARG A 52 -11.43 11.66 -5.60
C ARG A 52 -10.86 12.69 -4.65
N VAL A 53 -11.60 12.89 -3.56
CA VAL A 53 -11.17 13.78 -2.46
C VAL A 53 -10.24 13.02 -1.53
N ASP A 54 -10.45 11.70 -1.37
CA ASP A 54 -9.66 10.90 -0.44
C ASP A 54 -9.00 9.71 -1.15
N VAL A 55 -7.78 9.36 -0.72
CA VAL A 55 -7.01 8.21 -1.21
C VAL A 55 -6.81 7.23 -0.09
N GLU A 56 -7.04 5.95 -0.39
CA GLU A 56 -6.84 4.88 0.58
C GLU A 56 -5.34 4.65 0.81
N VAL A 57 -4.96 4.56 2.08
CA VAL A 57 -3.60 4.30 2.52
C VAL A 57 -3.61 3.14 3.51
N TRP A 58 -2.62 2.25 3.38
CA TRP A 58 -2.33 1.21 4.36
C TRP A 58 -0.91 1.34 4.89
N ARG A 59 -0.76 1.17 6.20
CA ARG A 59 0.51 0.83 6.85
C ARG A 59 0.50 -0.66 7.14
N ILE A 60 1.51 -1.36 6.66
CA ILE A 60 1.68 -2.80 6.85
C ILE A 60 3.01 -3.09 7.51
N GLN A 61 3.04 -4.12 8.34
CA GLN A 61 4.26 -4.75 8.82
C GLN A 61 4.47 -6.02 8.02
N ALA A 62 5.52 -6.09 7.20
CA ALA A 62 5.74 -7.23 6.32
C ALA A 62 7.18 -7.75 6.40
N ARG A 63 7.34 -9.07 6.35
CA ARG A 63 8.64 -9.75 6.32
C ARG A 63 8.92 -10.33 4.95
N LEU A 64 10.19 -10.34 4.54
CA LEU A 64 10.60 -10.93 3.27
C LEU A 64 10.52 -12.47 3.34
N GLY A 65 9.75 -13.09 2.44
CA GLY A 65 9.59 -14.54 2.41
C GLY A 65 8.79 -15.09 3.60
N ARG A 66 8.96 -16.39 3.89
CA ARG A 66 8.14 -17.16 4.85
C ARG A 66 8.79 -17.41 6.21
N ASN A 67 10.02 -16.96 6.43
CA ASN A 67 10.73 -17.21 7.69
C ASN A 67 10.13 -16.33 8.82
N PRO A 68 9.58 -16.92 9.90
CA PRO A 68 9.02 -16.15 11.00
C PRO A 68 10.04 -15.26 11.72
N GLY A 69 11.33 -15.63 11.72
CA GLY A 69 12.41 -14.87 12.35
C GLY A 69 12.96 -13.72 11.50
N SER A 70 12.45 -13.51 10.28
CA SER A 70 12.85 -12.35 9.47
C SER A 70 12.29 -11.06 10.06
N ALA A 71 13.13 -10.02 10.10
CA ALA A 71 12.74 -8.68 10.54
C ALA A 71 11.51 -8.16 9.77
N LEU A 72 10.66 -7.43 10.49
CA LEU A 72 9.54 -6.73 9.89
C LEU A 72 10.04 -5.45 9.21
N THR A 73 9.38 -5.11 8.12
CA THR A 73 9.54 -3.83 7.43
C THR A 73 8.18 -3.15 7.46
N THR A 74 8.16 -1.95 8.04
CA THR A 74 7.02 -1.05 7.96
C THR A 74 6.94 -0.52 6.54
N MET A 75 5.85 -0.79 5.83
CA MET A 75 5.60 -0.21 4.51
C MET A 75 4.32 0.61 4.52
N GLU A 76 4.35 1.75 3.85
CA GLU A 76 3.16 2.52 3.55
C GLU A 76 2.84 2.44 2.06
N ILE A 77 1.64 1.97 1.75
CA ILE A 77 1.14 1.85 0.38
C ILE A 77 -0.09 2.73 0.19
N ILE A 78 -0.16 3.39 -0.96
CA ILE A 78 -1.23 4.33 -1.32
C ILE A 78 -1.91 3.86 -2.60
N ARG A 79 -3.25 3.99 -2.65
CA ARG A 79 -4.04 3.60 -3.81
C ARG A 79 -3.81 4.55 -4.98
N ASP A 80 -3.47 4.00 -6.13
CA ASP A 80 -3.38 4.74 -7.37
C ASP A 80 -4.79 5.10 -7.89
N GLY A 81 -5.00 6.38 -8.16
CA GLY A 81 -6.27 6.92 -8.62
C GLY A 81 -6.57 6.72 -10.09
N LEU A 82 -5.56 6.30 -10.84
CA LEU A 82 -5.63 6.22 -12.29
C LEU A 82 -6.10 4.84 -12.76
N GLY A 83 -6.00 3.81 -11.91
CA GLY A 83 -6.28 2.42 -12.32
C GLY A 83 -6.42 1.41 -11.19
N GLY A 84 -6.57 1.85 -9.93
CA GLY A 84 -6.79 0.94 -8.80
C GLY A 84 -5.56 0.10 -8.42
N GLY A 85 -4.36 0.45 -8.87
CA GLY A 85 -3.11 -0.15 -8.38
C GLY A 85 -2.74 0.35 -6.98
N TRP A 86 -1.62 -0.15 -6.46
CA TRP A 86 -0.99 0.35 -5.24
C TRP A 86 0.40 0.88 -5.55
N ARG A 87 0.79 1.95 -4.85
CA ARG A 87 2.14 2.49 -4.93
C ARG A 87 2.79 2.47 -3.55
N LEU A 88 4.07 2.14 -3.49
CA LEU A 88 4.86 2.24 -2.28
C LEU A 88 5.25 3.71 -2.05
N ARG A 89 4.80 4.25 -0.92
CA ARG A 89 5.16 5.58 -0.43
C ARG A 89 6.46 5.52 0.37
N GLU A 90 6.52 4.60 1.33
CA GLU A 90 7.64 4.46 2.27
C GLU A 90 7.87 2.99 2.62
N ALA A 91 9.12 2.62 2.88
CA ALA A 91 9.49 1.33 3.45
C ALA A 91 10.68 1.50 4.40
N ILE A 92 10.46 1.21 5.68
CA ILE A 92 11.46 1.30 6.75
C ILE A 92 11.62 -0.09 7.36
N ALA A 93 12.83 -0.64 7.30
CA ALA A 93 13.14 -1.89 7.98
C ALA A 93 13.27 -1.64 9.48
N ASP A 94 12.69 -2.50 10.30
CA ASP A 94 12.99 -2.52 11.74
C ASP A 94 14.44 -2.93 11.95
N ALA A 95 15.05 -2.44 13.04
CA ALA A 95 16.33 -2.95 13.49
C ALA A 95 16.17 -4.44 13.85
N ALA A 96 16.96 -5.29 13.20
CA ALA A 96 16.98 -6.73 13.44
C ALA A 96 17.70 -7.09 14.75
#